data_AF-A0A821P3Y0-F1
#
_entry.id   AF-A0A821P3Y0-F1
#
_cell.length_a   1.000
_cell.length_b   1.000
_cell.length_c   1.000
_cell.angle_alpha   90.00
_cell.angle_beta   90.00
_cell.angle_gamma   90.00
#
_symmetry.space_group_name_H-M   'P 1'
#
loop_
_entity.id
_entity.type
_entity.pdbx_description
1 polymer ?
#
loop_
_entity_poly.entity_id
_entity_poly.type
_entity_poly.pdbx_seq_one_letter_code
_entity_poly.pdbx_strand_id
1 'polypeptide(L)'
;MLQALEGNFLEACETLKKLNNFDKNGYHGFLIAYLKHLREQRDPFVRQLTRVIRTSLIKDLRRKAKIFVPNSWSLLGVVDESRTLNYGEVFIQIDSSNEQRDESTGEIFRGPVVVTRNPCFHP
;
A
#
# COMPACT_ATOMS: atom_id res chain seq x y z
N MET A 1 -6.06 5.74 -20.36
CA MET A 1 -5.57 6.50 -19.18
C MET A 1 -5.33 7.96 -19.50
N LEU A 2 -4.56 8.34 -20.54
CA LEU A 2 -4.68 9.70 -21.10
C LEU A 2 -6.06 9.90 -21.71
N GLN A 3 -6.69 8.91 -22.34
CA GLN A 3 -8.12 9.01 -22.72
C GLN A 3 -9.10 9.20 -21.54
N ALA A 4 -8.70 8.89 -20.30
CA ALA A 4 -9.48 9.10 -19.08
C ALA A 4 -9.07 10.40 -18.32
N LEU A 5 -7.95 11.00 -18.71
CA LEU A 5 -7.49 12.33 -18.30
C LEU A 5 -7.83 13.40 -19.36
N GLU A 6 -8.08 12.99 -20.60
CA GLU A 6 -8.78 13.67 -21.68
C GLU A 6 -10.31 13.52 -21.52
N GLY A 7 -10.74 12.51 -20.74
CA GLY A 7 -12.10 12.34 -20.23
C GLY A 7 -12.40 13.27 -19.05
N ASN A 8 -13.69 13.40 -18.73
CA ASN A 8 -14.25 14.31 -17.73
C ASN A 8 -13.48 14.22 -16.39
N PHE A 9 -13.25 15.36 -15.74
CA PHE A 9 -12.47 15.53 -14.48
C PHE A 9 -12.81 14.50 -13.38
N LEU A 10 -14.05 14.01 -13.36
CA LEU A 10 -14.52 12.97 -12.44
C LEU A 10 -13.77 11.63 -12.63
N GLU A 11 -13.49 11.22 -13.85
CA GLU A 11 -12.88 9.93 -14.20
C GLU A 11 -11.39 9.92 -13.83
N ALA A 12 -10.72 11.05 -14.01
CA ALA A 12 -9.37 11.27 -13.52
C ALA A 12 -9.33 11.20 -11.97
N CYS A 13 -10.27 11.85 -11.30
CA CYS A 13 -10.40 11.78 -9.84
C CYS A 13 -10.68 10.36 -9.34
N GLU A 14 -11.56 9.61 -10.02
CA GLU A 14 -11.81 8.20 -9.68
C GLU A 14 -10.60 7.32 -9.89
N THR A 15 -9.86 7.53 -10.98
CA THR A 15 -8.63 6.79 -11.25
C THR A 15 -7.58 7.07 -10.17
N LEU A 16 -7.44 8.34 -9.76
CA LEU A 16 -6.55 8.73 -8.68
C LEU A 16 -7.00 8.14 -7.33
N LYS A 17 -8.30 8.10 -7.04
CA LYS A 17 -8.85 7.44 -5.85
C LYS A 17 -8.56 5.93 -5.88
N LYS A 18 -8.80 5.25 -7.00
CA LYS A 18 -8.46 3.83 -7.18
C LYS A 18 -6.97 3.54 -7.01
N LEU A 19 -6.11 4.47 -7.43
CA LEU A 19 -4.66 4.37 -7.23
C LEU A 19 -4.28 4.64 -5.78
N ASN A 20 -4.94 5.56 -5.09
CA ASN A 20 -4.74 5.84 -3.67
C ASN A 20 -5.16 4.66 -2.78
N ASN A 21 -6.03 3.77 -3.26
CA ASN A 21 -6.42 2.55 -2.54
C ASN A 21 -5.28 1.50 -2.39
N PHE A 22 -4.09 1.76 -2.95
CA PHE A 22 -2.88 0.93 -2.77
C PHE A 22 -2.05 1.32 -1.53
N ASP A 23 -2.56 2.20 -0.66
CA ASP A 23 -1.92 2.64 0.58
C ASP A 23 -1.70 1.51 1.61
N LYS A 24 -2.24 0.31 1.35
CA LYS A 24 -2.06 -0.89 2.19
C LYS A 24 -0.59 -1.21 2.53
N ASN A 25 0.38 -0.69 1.77
CA ASN A 25 1.82 -0.94 1.96
C ASN A 25 2.68 0.35 1.86
N GLY A 26 2.07 1.52 2.11
CA GLY A 26 2.72 2.84 2.06
C GLY A 26 3.07 3.34 0.65
N TYR A 27 3.74 4.50 0.58
CA TYR A 27 3.94 5.27 -0.66
C TYR A 27 4.67 4.53 -1.80
N HIS A 28 5.50 3.52 -1.51
CA HIS A 28 6.18 2.76 -2.56
C HIS A 28 5.22 1.88 -3.36
N GLY A 29 4.27 1.22 -2.69
CA GLY A 29 3.26 0.40 -3.37
C GLY A 29 2.43 1.26 -4.33
N PHE A 30 2.01 2.43 -3.85
CA PHE A 30 1.37 3.45 -4.67
C PHE A 30 2.22 3.84 -5.88
N LEU A 31 3.48 4.20 -5.69
CA LEU A 31 4.36 4.64 -6.79
C LEU A 31 4.61 3.52 -7.82
N ILE A 32 4.77 2.27 -7.39
CA ILE A 32 4.93 1.12 -8.30
C ILE A 32 3.67 0.93 -9.15
N ALA A 33 2.49 0.95 -8.52
CA ALA A 33 1.22 0.86 -9.23
C ALA A 33 1.06 2.05 -10.20
N TYR A 34 1.31 3.27 -9.74
CA TYR A 34 1.24 4.48 -10.55
C TYR A 34 2.16 4.42 -11.78
N LEU A 35 3.42 4.05 -11.59
CA LEU A 35 4.42 3.93 -12.67
C LEU A 35 4.06 2.87 -13.73
N LYS A 36 3.36 1.79 -13.33
CA LYS A 36 2.88 0.77 -14.27
C LYS A 36 1.89 1.36 -15.26
N HIS A 37 1.00 2.24 -14.80
CA HIS A 37 -0.02 2.84 -15.63
C HIS A 37 0.53 3.98 -16.53
N LEU A 38 1.66 4.59 -16.17
CA LEU A 38 2.32 5.66 -16.94
C LEU A 38 3.47 5.19 -17.84
N ARG A 39 3.52 3.89 -18.18
CA ARG A 39 4.66 3.32 -18.92
C ARG A 39 4.79 3.84 -20.35
N GLU A 40 3.70 4.25 -20.99
CA GLU A 40 3.63 4.62 -22.42
C GLU A 40 3.34 6.11 -22.66
N GLN A 41 3.74 6.98 -21.73
CA GLN A 41 3.46 8.42 -21.83
C GLN A 41 4.36 9.09 -22.88
N ARG A 42 3.76 9.90 -23.76
CA ARG A 42 4.49 10.66 -24.80
C ARG A 42 4.99 12.00 -24.29
N ASP A 43 4.35 12.56 -23.27
CA ASP A 43 4.71 13.85 -22.69
C ASP A 43 6.14 13.81 -22.09
N PRO A 44 7.06 14.70 -22.53
CA PRO A 44 8.44 14.71 -22.04
C PRO A 44 8.58 14.95 -20.54
N PHE A 45 7.72 15.78 -19.95
CA PHE A 45 7.75 16.09 -18.53
C PHE A 45 7.34 14.87 -17.69
N VAL A 46 6.24 14.21 -18.05
CA VAL A 46 5.78 12.98 -17.38
C VAL A 46 6.81 11.85 -17.51
N ARG A 47 7.44 11.71 -18.69
CA ARG A 47 8.53 10.74 -18.88
C ARG A 47 9.72 11.01 -17.95
N GLN A 48 10.11 12.27 -17.79
CA GLN A 48 11.21 12.61 -16.89
C GLN A 48 10.82 12.36 -15.42
N LEU A 49 9.60 12.71 -15.02
CA LEU A 49 9.11 12.45 -13.67
C LEU A 49 9.11 10.95 -13.34
N THR A 50 8.57 10.11 -14.23
CA THR A 50 8.57 8.65 -14.04
C THR A 50 9.99 8.08 -13.94
N ARG A 51 10.96 8.64 -14.69
CA ARG A 51 12.38 8.25 -14.59
C ARG A 51 12.98 8.61 -13.22
N VAL A 52 12.68 9.79 -12.69
CA VAL A 52 13.13 10.20 -11.35
C VAL A 52 12.56 9.28 -10.27
N ILE A 53 11.24 8.99 -10.31
CA ILE A 53 10.60 8.09 -9.36
C ILE A 53 11.24 6.70 -9.43
N ARG A 54 11.41 6.12 -10.62
CA ARG A 54 12.06 4.81 -10.80
C ARG A 54 13.48 4.80 -10.21
N THR A 55 14.25 5.86 -10.47
CA THR A 55 15.62 5.98 -9.95
C THR A 55 15.64 6.03 -8.43
N SER A 56 14.68 6.75 -7.81
CA SER A 56 14.52 6.80 -6.35
C SER A 56 14.18 5.42 -5.77
N LEU A 57 13.22 4.70 -6.37
CA LEU A 57 12.83 3.35 -5.94
C LEU A 57 14.02 2.37 -6.02
N ILE A 58 14.76 2.39 -7.13
CA ILE A 58 15.95 1.55 -7.31
C ILE A 58 17.05 1.91 -6.30
N LYS A 59 17.24 3.19 -6.01
CA LYS A 59 18.21 3.66 -5.02
C LYS A 59 17.85 3.15 -3.62
N ASP A 60 16.59 3.24 -3.22
CA ASP A 60 16.12 2.73 -1.92
C ASP A 60 16.27 1.20 -1.83
N LEU A 61 15.93 0.48 -2.90
CA LEU A 61 16.14 -0.96 -2.98
C LEU A 61 17.63 -1.32 -2.83
N ARG A 62 18.52 -0.64 -3.58
CA ARG A 62 19.96 -0.96 -3.59
C ARG A 62 20.68 -0.55 -2.32
N ARG A 63 20.32 0.59 -1.72
CA ARG A 63 21.06 1.15 -0.57
C ARG A 63 20.47 0.78 0.79
N LYS A 64 19.16 0.52 0.85
CA LYS A 64 18.45 0.27 2.11
C LYS A 64 17.77 -1.09 2.15
N ALA A 65 17.88 -1.89 1.09
CA ALA A 65 17.14 -3.15 0.94
C ALA A 65 15.64 -2.99 1.23
N LYS A 66 15.06 -1.84 0.83
CA LYS A 66 13.64 -1.54 1.08
C LYS A 66 12.76 -2.33 0.11
N ILE A 67 12.60 -3.61 0.40
CA ILE A 67 11.87 -4.58 -0.40
C ILE A 67 10.38 -4.44 -0.08
N PHE A 68 9.56 -4.39 -1.14
CA PHE A 68 8.11 -4.44 -1.01
C PHE A 68 7.66 -5.87 -0.69
N VAL A 69 6.92 -6.05 0.39
CA VAL A 69 6.32 -7.33 0.78
C VAL A 69 4.81 -7.22 0.59
N PRO A 70 4.19 -8.01 -0.32
CA PRO A 70 2.74 -7.99 -0.49
C PRO A 70 2.04 -8.50 0.78
N ASN A 71 0.82 -8.00 1.05
CA ASN A 71 0.02 -8.36 2.22
C ASN A 71 0.77 -8.17 3.55
N SER A 72 1.43 -7.02 3.71
CA SER A 72 2.14 -6.65 4.93
C SER A 72 1.62 -5.32 5.46
N TRP A 73 1.61 -5.17 6.79
CA TRP A 73 1.12 -3.95 7.44
C TRP A 73 1.96 -3.61 8.65
N SER A 74 2.13 -2.31 8.89
CA SER A 74 2.65 -1.80 10.15
C SER A 74 1.46 -1.46 11.04
N LEU A 75 1.23 -2.28 12.06
CA LEU A 75 0.09 -2.16 12.97
C LEU A 75 0.54 -1.74 14.36
N LEU A 76 -0.36 -1.09 15.10
CA LEU A 76 -0.18 -0.86 16.54
C LEU A 76 -0.59 -2.13 17.29
N GLY A 77 0.34 -2.77 17.99
CA GLY A 77 0.03 -3.91 18.84
C GLY A 77 -0.60 -3.48 20.16
N VAL A 78 -1.74 -4.09 20.51
CA VAL A 78 -2.45 -3.89 21.78
C VAL A 78 -2.61 -5.24 22.49
N VAL A 79 -2.63 -5.23 23.82
CA VAL A 79 -2.81 -6.43 24.63
C VAL A 79 -4.28 -6.84 24.63
N ASP A 80 -4.55 -8.15 24.56
CA ASP A 80 -5.91 -8.67 24.73
C ASP A 80 -6.33 -8.71 26.20
N GLU A 81 -7.02 -7.67 26.66
CA GLU A 81 -7.58 -7.61 28.01
C GLU A 81 -8.82 -8.50 28.18
N SER A 82 -9.48 -8.86 27.07
CA SER A 82 -10.70 -9.68 27.08
C SER A 82 -10.42 -11.16 27.33
N ARG A 83 -9.16 -11.60 27.20
CA ARG A 83 -8.71 -12.99 27.34
C ARG A 83 -9.45 -13.94 26.39
N THR A 84 -9.73 -13.47 25.18
CA THR A 84 -10.40 -14.24 24.14
C THR A 84 -9.41 -14.97 23.23
N LEU A 85 -8.16 -14.51 23.16
CA LEU A 85 -7.10 -15.11 22.34
C LEU A 85 -6.28 -16.14 23.14
N ASN A 86 -6.00 -17.30 22.53
CA ASN A 86 -5.09 -18.30 23.07
C ASN A 86 -3.63 -17.94 22.79
N TYR A 87 -2.70 -18.64 23.47
CA TYR A 87 -1.28 -18.51 23.19
C TYR A 87 -0.98 -18.82 21.71
N GLY A 88 -0.31 -17.88 21.04
CA GLY A 88 0.03 -17.98 19.61
C GLY A 88 -1.04 -17.42 18.67
N GLU A 89 -2.16 -16.92 19.19
CA GLU A 89 -3.21 -16.28 18.39
C GLU A 89 -3.10 -14.75 18.41
N VAL A 90 -3.53 -14.12 17.32
CA VAL A 90 -3.65 -12.66 17.20
C VAL A 90 -4.96 -12.31 16.50
N PHE A 91 -5.55 -11.17 16.86
CA PHE A 91 -6.66 -10.58 16.13
C PHE A 91 -6.15 -9.43 15.26
N ILE A 92 -6.45 -9.49 13.96
CA ILE A 92 -6.05 -8.46 12.99
C ILE A 92 -7.28 -8.08 12.17
N GLN A 93 -7.70 -6.83 12.33
CA GLN A 93 -8.69 -6.18 11.48
C GLN A 93 -8.02 -5.01 10.78
N ILE A 94 -8.17 -4.95 9.46
CA ILE A 94 -7.59 -3.92 8.63
C ILE A 94 -8.72 -3.19 7.93
N ASP A 95 -8.67 -1.88 7.93
CA ASP A 95 -9.66 -1.08 7.24
C ASP A 95 -9.65 -1.42 5.73
N SER A 96 -10.79 -1.86 5.23
CA SER A 96 -11.02 -1.95 3.81
C SER A 96 -11.19 -0.51 3.31
N SER A 97 -10.19 0.03 2.62
CA SER A 97 -10.23 1.37 2.05
C SER A 97 -11.19 1.47 0.84
N ASN A 98 -12.36 0.84 0.92
CA ASN A 98 -13.40 0.85 -0.10
C ASN A 98 -14.74 1.14 0.56
N GLU A 99 -15.30 2.28 0.14
CA GLU A 99 -16.73 2.58 0.12
C GLU A 99 -17.36 3.00 1.44
N GLN A 100 -17.40 4.33 1.60
CA GLN A 100 -18.27 5.06 2.53
C GLN A 100 -18.01 4.77 4.01
N ARG A 101 -18.24 5.80 4.82
CA ARG A 101 -17.99 5.79 6.26
C ARG A 101 -19.11 5.03 6.96
N ASP A 102 -19.34 3.78 6.59
CA ASP A 102 -20.07 2.86 7.45
C ASP A 102 -19.03 2.23 8.38
N GLU A 103 -19.14 2.56 9.65
CA GLU A 103 -18.14 2.37 10.73
C GLU A 103 -17.81 0.89 11.05
N SER A 104 -18.05 -0.06 10.15
CA SER A 104 -18.02 -1.50 10.44
C SER A 104 -17.45 -2.43 9.36
N THR A 105 -16.80 -1.94 8.30
CA THR A 105 -16.37 -2.78 7.15
C THR A 105 -14.86 -3.11 7.11
N GLY A 106 -14.22 -3.29 8.27
CA GLY A 106 -12.84 -3.82 8.31
C GLY A 106 -12.78 -5.29 7.88
N GLU A 107 -11.77 -5.65 7.10
CA GLU A 107 -11.47 -7.04 6.72
C GLU A 107 -10.76 -7.73 7.89
N ILE A 108 -11.35 -8.82 8.40
CA ILE A 108 -10.73 -9.66 9.43
C ILE A 108 -9.84 -10.69 8.73
N PHE A 109 -8.55 -10.63 9.02
CA PHE A 109 -7.58 -11.57 8.45
C PHE A 109 -7.62 -12.91 9.19
N ARG A 110 -7.60 -13.99 8.41
CA ARG A 110 -7.56 -15.37 8.91
C ARG A 110 -6.41 -16.13 8.26
N GLY A 111 -5.67 -16.87 9.07
CA GLY A 111 -4.56 -17.71 8.60
C GLY A 111 -3.27 -17.47 9.38
N PRO A 112 -2.19 -18.17 9.01
CA PRO A 112 -0.88 -18.00 9.63
C PRO A 112 -0.32 -16.61 9.31
N VAL A 113 0.29 -15.98 10.32
CA VAL A 113 0.89 -14.66 10.21
C VAL A 113 2.29 -14.65 10.81
N VAL A 114 3.11 -13.71 10.36
CA VAL A 114 4.41 -13.41 10.96
C VAL A 114 4.34 -12.02 11.58
N VAL A 115 4.66 -11.92 12.86
CA VAL A 115 4.68 -10.66 13.60
C VAL A 115 6.12 -10.33 13.98
N THR A 116 6.53 -9.08 13.78
CA THR A 116 7.87 -8.60 14.12
C THR A 116 7.81 -7.18 14.67
N ARG A 117 8.75 -6.83 15.57
CA ARG A 117 9.00 -5.44 15.97
C ARG A 117 10.31 -4.98 15.35
N ASN A 118 10.32 -3.75 14.85
CA ASN A 118 11.53 -3.13 14.33
C ASN A 118 12.22 -2.33 15.45
N PRO A 119 13.49 -2.60 15.80
CA PRO A 119 14.38 -3.60 15.20
C PRO A 119 14.18 -5.01 15.77
N CYS A 120 14.27 -6.03 14.89
CA CYS A 120 14.25 -7.44 15.28
C CYS A 120 15.68 -7.97 15.24
N PHE A 121 16.26 -8.23 16.41
CA PHE A 121 17.66 -8.68 16.53
C PHE A 121 17.79 -10.19 16.80
N HIS A 122 16.70 -10.84 17.19
CA HIS A 122 16.71 -12.24 17.61
C HIS A 122 15.80 -13.09 16.69
N PRO A 123 16.22 -14.32 16.36
CA PRO A 123 15.38 -15.28 15.64
C PRO A 123 14.23 -15.81 16.49
#